data_AF-A0AAV7JR21-F1
#
_entry.id   AF-A0AAV7JR21-F1
#
_cell.length_a   1.000
_cell.length_b   1.000
_cell.length_c   1.000
_cell.angle_alpha   90.00
_cell.angle_beta   90.00
_cell.angle_gamma   90.00
#
_symmetry.space_group_name_H-M   'P 1'
#
loop_
_entity.id
_entity.type
_entity.pdbx_description
1 polymer ?
#
loop_
_entity_poly.entity_id
_entity_poly.type
_entity_poly.pdbx_seq_one_letter_code
_entity_poly.pdbx_strand_id
1 'polypeptide(L)'
;MDVNTCWKWFNEVFGPEVKKRTGRRVLLLMDKAPGHFQAFERNNVRVVFFPPNCTSWKQPCDMGIIAALKKRYKYLYLQDVLDFYDLDEDLKARKEEQAKRLPRGAAGVVYSKPAHLLDAAFYVKRAWDLVSDTSIINSFIKAELGSLTSLQGSYDEDVDAMCLMFC
;
A
#
# COMPACT_ATOMS: atom_id res chain seq x y z
N MET A 1 -2.10 -14.50 5.58
CA MET A 1 -2.07 -15.05 4.19
C MET A 1 -1.48 -16.45 4.27
N ASP A 2 -1.95 -17.43 3.52
CA ASP A 2 -1.29 -18.75 3.46
C ASP A 2 -0.26 -18.82 2.31
N VAL A 3 0.57 -19.87 2.32
CA VAL A 3 1.66 -20.05 1.33
C VAL A 3 1.13 -20.11 -0.10
N ASN A 4 -0.02 -20.74 -0.32
CA ASN A 4 -0.63 -20.84 -1.65
C ASN A 4 -1.08 -19.47 -2.17
N THR A 5 -1.69 -18.67 -1.29
CA THR A 5 -2.11 -17.30 -1.60
C THR A 5 -0.91 -16.40 -1.87
N CYS A 6 0.18 -16.58 -1.11
CA CYS A 6 1.43 -15.85 -1.33
C CYS A 6 2.04 -16.19 -2.71
N TRP A 7 2.07 -17.48 -3.08
CA TRP A 7 2.52 -17.90 -4.41
C TRP A 7 1.64 -17.40 -5.55
N LYS A 8 0.31 -17.39 -5.37
CA LYS A 8 -0.62 -16.81 -6.36
C LYS A 8 -0.33 -15.33 -6.56
N TRP A 9 -0.20 -14.56 -5.48
CA TRP A 9 0.19 -13.15 -5.57
C TRP A 9 1.51 -12.96 -6.34
N PHE A 10 2.54 -13.77 -6.03
CA PHE A 10 3.83 -13.63 -6.68
C PHE A 10 3.74 -13.89 -8.19
N ASN A 11 3.06 -14.98 -8.58
CA ASN A 11 2.99 -15.43 -9.98
C ASN A 11 2.01 -14.62 -10.82
N GLU A 12 0.90 -14.18 -10.24
CA GLU A 12 -0.20 -13.53 -10.97
C GLU A 12 -0.12 -12.00 -10.92
N VAL A 13 0.51 -11.43 -9.89
CA VAL A 13 0.57 -9.98 -9.66
C VAL A 13 2.02 -9.47 -9.69
N PHE A 14 2.84 -9.86 -8.71
CA PHE A 14 4.15 -9.24 -8.52
C PHE A 14 5.10 -9.44 -9.70
N GLY A 15 5.35 -10.70 -10.09
CA GLY A 15 6.27 -11.05 -11.17
C GLY A 15 5.89 -10.40 -12.51
N PRO A 16 4.63 -10.51 -12.96
CA PRO A 16 4.17 -9.83 -14.17
C PRO A 16 4.33 -8.31 -14.13
N GLU A 17 4.00 -7.65 -13.02
CA GLU A 17 4.12 -6.19 -12.88
C GLU A 17 5.58 -5.73 -12.85
N VAL A 18 6.47 -6.46 -12.19
CA VAL A 18 7.91 -6.18 -12.22
C VAL A 18 8.44 -6.29 -13.65
N LYS A 19 8.08 -7.35 -14.38
CA LYS A 19 8.51 -7.55 -15.78
C LYS A 19 8.05 -6.43 -16.72
N LYS A 20 6.87 -5.84 -16.47
CA LYS A 20 6.37 -4.68 -17.23
C LYS A 20 7.16 -3.41 -16.93
N ARG A 21 7.67 -3.26 -15.70
CA ARG A 21 8.36 -2.05 -15.24
C ARG A 21 9.86 -2.06 -15.52
N THR A 22 10.51 -3.23 -15.44
CA THR A 22 11.96 -3.33 -15.60
C THR A 22 12.39 -4.73 -16.05
N GLY A 23 13.46 -4.79 -16.85
CA GLY A 23 14.17 -6.03 -17.18
C GLY A 23 15.35 -6.32 -16.24
N ARG A 24 15.67 -5.40 -15.32
CA ARG A 24 16.81 -5.53 -14.40
C ARG A 24 16.54 -6.53 -13.27
N ARG A 25 17.60 -6.92 -12.56
CA ARG A 25 17.48 -7.71 -11.33
C ARG A 25 16.80 -6.88 -10.23
N VAL A 26 15.85 -7.52 -9.53
CA VAL A 26 15.01 -6.94 -8.49
C VAL A 26 15.19 -7.75 -7.21
N LEU A 27 15.29 -7.04 -6.08
CA LEU A 27 15.32 -7.65 -4.76
C LEU A 27 13.96 -7.45 -4.08
N LEU A 28 13.26 -8.54 -3.81
CA LEU A 28 12.05 -8.54 -3.00
C LEU A 28 12.44 -8.80 -1.54
N LEU A 29 12.34 -7.78 -0.71
CA LEU A 29 12.53 -7.90 0.73
C LEU A 29 11.19 -8.33 1.36
N MET A 30 11.22 -9.35 2.22
CA MET A 30 10.04 -9.82 2.96
C MET A 30 10.38 -10.04 4.44
N ASP A 31 9.40 -9.90 5.32
CA ASP A 31 9.52 -10.31 6.71
C ASP A 31 9.28 -11.83 6.87
N LYS A 32 9.68 -12.37 8.01
CA LYS A 32 9.66 -13.81 8.26
C LYS A 32 8.32 -14.27 8.87
N ALA A 33 7.20 -13.96 8.21
CA ALA A 33 5.87 -14.33 8.68
C ALA A 33 5.50 -15.80 8.34
N PRO A 34 4.71 -16.48 9.21
CA PRO A 34 4.09 -17.75 8.86
C PRO A 34 3.16 -17.58 7.65
N GLY A 35 3.40 -18.34 6.57
CA GLY A 35 2.64 -18.23 5.33
C GLY A 35 3.41 -17.64 4.15
N HIS A 36 4.65 -17.19 4.35
CA HIS A 36 5.55 -16.84 3.26
C HIS A 36 6.23 -18.08 2.65
N PHE A 37 6.50 -18.03 1.36
CA PHE A 37 7.36 -19.00 0.71
C PHE A 37 8.82 -18.86 1.16
N GLN A 38 9.65 -19.86 0.90
CA GLN A 38 11.08 -19.80 1.22
C GLN A 38 11.83 -18.84 0.28
N ALA A 39 13.05 -18.45 0.65
CA ALA A 39 13.89 -17.63 -0.21
C ALA A 39 14.19 -18.35 -1.53
N PHE A 40 14.07 -17.63 -2.64
CA PHE A 40 14.38 -18.15 -3.97
C PHE A 40 14.81 -17.03 -4.91
N GLU A 41 15.38 -17.41 -6.05
CA GLU A 41 15.68 -16.52 -7.15
C GLU A 41 15.09 -17.07 -8.45
N ARG A 42 14.25 -16.27 -9.12
CA ARG A 42 13.60 -16.65 -10.38
C ARG A 42 13.18 -15.41 -11.15
N ASN A 43 13.24 -15.47 -12.49
CA ASN A 43 12.73 -14.41 -13.38
C ASN A 43 13.28 -13.02 -13.02
N ASN A 44 14.58 -12.93 -12.71
CA ASN A 44 15.28 -11.71 -12.30
C ASN A 44 14.83 -11.13 -10.94
N VAL A 45 14.02 -11.86 -10.18
CA VAL A 45 13.64 -11.51 -8.81
C VAL A 45 14.34 -12.42 -7.84
N ARG A 46 15.10 -11.83 -6.90
CA ARG A 46 15.64 -12.51 -5.73
C ARG A 46 14.82 -12.14 -4.51
N VAL A 47 14.26 -13.14 -3.82
CA VAL A 47 13.52 -12.96 -2.58
C VAL A 47 14.49 -13.16 -1.41
N VAL A 48 14.57 -12.17 -0.53
CA VAL A 48 15.35 -12.26 0.71
C VAL A 48 14.50 -11.85 1.91
N PHE A 49 14.83 -12.45 3.05
CA PHE A 49 14.09 -12.21 4.29
C PHE A 49 14.89 -11.35 5.25
N PHE A 50 14.20 -10.48 5.97
CA PHE A 50 14.78 -9.81 7.13
C PHE A 50 15.24 -10.83 8.18
N PRO A 51 16.27 -10.50 8.98
CA PRO A 51 16.63 -11.30 10.14
C PRO A 51 15.42 -11.54 11.06
N PRO A 52 15.37 -12.68 11.78
CA PRO A 52 14.31 -12.91 12.77
C PRO A 52 14.30 -11.77 13.80
N ASN A 53 13.10 -11.34 14.20
CA ASN A 53 12.88 -10.22 15.12
C ASN A 53 13.47 -8.88 14.63
N CYS A 54 13.55 -8.69 13.31
CA CYS A 54 13.84 -7.37 12.75
C CYS A 54 12.79 -6.37 13.27
N THR A 55 13.26 -5.27 13.81
CA THR A 55 12.41 -4.26 14.45
C THR A 55 11.81 -3.35 13.37
N SER A 56 10.59 -2.89 13.56
CA SER A 56 9.80 -2.16 12.55
C SER A 56 10.49 -0.93 11.95
N TRP A 57 11.41 -0.28 12.67
CA TRP A 57 12.21 0.83 12.15
C TRP A 57 13.23 0.44 11.07
N LYS A 58 13.62 -0.83 10.95
CA LYS A 58 14.48 -1.33 9.86
C LYS A 58 13.68 -1.83 8.65
N GLN A 59 12.35 -1.76 8.72
CA GLN A 59 11.44 -2.18 7.65
C GLN A 59 10.81 -0.93 7.01
N PRO A 60 11.18 -0.54 5.78
CA PRO A 60 10.69 0.68 5.12
C PRO A 60 9.17 0.79 5.05
N CYS A 61 8.48 -0.34 4.88
CA CYS A 61 7.03 -0.40 4.94
C CYS A 61 6.53 0.12 6.29
N ASP A 62 6.90 -0.56 7.38
CA ASP A 62 6.43 -0.24 8.73
C ASP A 62 6.86 1.14 9.21
N MET A 63 8.07 1.56 8.88
CA MET A 63 8.61 2.82 9.34
C MET A 63 7.98 4.04 8.65
N GLY A 64 7.62 3.96 7.37
CA GLY A 64 7.26 5.15 6.60
C GLY A 64 6.08 5.00 5.66
N ILE A 65 6.08 3.97 4.81
CA ILE A 65 5.05 3.82 3.76
C ILE A 65 3.68 3.59 4.40
N ILE A 66 3.60 2.70 5.40
CA ILE A 66 2.35 2.41 6.12
C ILE A 66 1.85 3.62 6.88
N ALA A 67 2.75 4.31 7.58
CA ALA A 67 2.41 5.50 8.34
C ALA A 67 1.87 6.61 7.40
N ALA A 68 2.51 6.81 6.25
CA ALA A 68 2.10 7.76 5.22
C ALA A 68 0.72 7.40 4.62
N LEU A 69 0.47 6.12 4.35
CA LEU A 69 -0.80 5.62 3.85
C LEU A 69 -1.91 5.81 4.88
N LYS A 70 -1.70 5.37 6.13
CA LYS A 70 -2.68 5.50 7.23
C LYS A 70 -3.03 6.96 7.51
N LYS A 71 -2.04 7.86 7.47
CA LYS A 71 -2.27 9.30 7.65
C LYS A 71 -3.19 9.85 6.56
N ARG A 72 -2.93 9.51 5.29
CA ARG A 72 -3.74 9.95 4.14
C ARG A 72 -5.14 9.35 4.15
N TYR A 73 -5.24 8.05 4.44
CA TYR A 73 -6.53 7.38 4.62
C TYR A 73 -7.40 8.12 5.63
N LYS A 74 -6.86 8.40 6.82
CA LYS A 74 -7.60 9.10 7.89
C LYS A 74 -7.99 10.52 7.47
N TYR A 75 -7.08 11.24 6.80
CA TYR A 75 -7.37 12.57 6.29
C TYR A 75 -8.54 12.56 5.31
N LEU A 76 -8.52 11.69 4.29
CA LEU A 76 -9.57 11.59 3.29
C LEU A 76 -10.92 11.18 3.91
N TYR A 77 -10.90 10.22 4.83
CA TYR A 77 -12.10 9.80 5.55
C TYR A 77 -12.71 10.96 6.36
N LEU A 78 -11.90 11.66 7.14
CA LEU A 78 -12.38 12.79 7.95
C LEU A 78 -12.85 13.95 7.09
N GLN A 79 -12.18 14.20 5.96
CA GLN A 79 -12.61 15.21 4.99
C GLN A 79 -14.01 14.90 4.46
N ASP A 80 -14.27 13.68 3.96
CA ASP A 80 -15.59 13.32 3.44
C ASP A 80 -16.69 13.39 4.52
N VAL A 81 -16.34 13.09 5.78
CA VAL A 81 -17.27 13.24 6.91
C VAL A 81 -17.59 14.72 7.15
N LEU A 82 -16.60 15.59 7.23
CA LEU A 82 -16.78 17.03 7.46
C LEU A 82 -17.53 17.68 6.28
N ASP A 83 -17.16 17.32 5.05
CA ASP A 83 -17.81 17.80 3.83
C ASP A 83 -19.32 17.51 3.84
N PHE A 84 -19.77 16.41 4.46
CA PHE A 84 -21.20 16.15 4.66
C PHE A 84 -21.86 17.11 5.67
N TYR A 85 -21.18 17.40 6.79
CA TYR A 85 -21.72 18.29 7.82
C TYR A 85 -21.86 19.73 7.34
N ASP A 86 -20.97 20.15 6.45
CA ASP A 86 -20.95 21.49 5.84
C ASP A 86 -22.02 21.67 4.74
N LEU A 87 -22.73 20.60 4.34
CA LEU A 87 -23.85 20.72 3.40
C LEU A 87 -25.03 21.48 4.02
N ASP A 88 -25.77 22.18 3.17
CA ASP A 88 -27.09 22.70 3.55
C ASP A 88 -28.10 21.55 3.81
N GLU A 89 -29.17 21.89 4.52
CA GLU A 89 -30.19 20.92 4.93
C GLU A 89 -30.95 20.31 3.75
N ASP A 90 -31.11 21.04 2.63
CA ASP A 90 -31.76 20.53 1.42
C ASP A 90 -30.92 19.42 0.77
N LEU A 91 -29.60 19.60 0.68
CA LEU A 91 -28.67 18.62 0.17
C LEU A 91 -28.57 17.40 1.10
N LYS A 92 -28.59 17.60 2.42
CA LYS A 92 -28.64 16.50 3.40
C LYS A 92 -29.91 15.67 3.23
N ALA A 93 -31.07 16.32 3.11
CA ALA A 93 -32.35 15.63 2.89
C ALA A 93 -32.35 14.82 1.58
N ARG A 94 -31.79 15.37 0.49
CA ARG A 94 -31.64 14.64 -0.79
C ARG A 94 -30.74 13.41 -0.66
N LYS A 95 -29.62 13.52 0.04
CA LYS A 95 -28.72 12.40 0.30
C LYS A 95 -29.38 11.32 1.15
N GLU A 96 -30.14 11.68 2.18
CA GLU A 96 -30.88 10.71 3.00
C GLU A 96 -31.94 9.99 2.16
N GLU A 97 -32.66 10.70 1.30
CA GLU A 97 -33.65 10.09 0.40
C GLU A 97 -32.98 9.15 -0.62
N GLN A 98 -31.82 9.53 -1.16
CA GLN A 98 -31.01 8.66 -2.01
C GLN A 98 -30.54 7.41 -1.26
N ALA A 99 -30.09 7.56 -0.01
CA ALA A 99 -29.61 6.46 0.81
C ALA A 99 -30.69 5.39 1.07
N LYS A 100 -31.96 5.80 1.22
CA LYS A 100 -33.09 4.86 1.38
C LYS A 100 -33.32 3.97 0.16
N ARG A 101 -32.89 4.39 -1.02
CA ARG A 101 -33.00 3.61 -2.27
C ARG A 101 -31.86 2.61 -2.44
N LEU A 102 -30.80 2.71 -1.64
CA LEU A 102 -29.66 1.82 -1.69
C LEU A 102 -29.96 0.50 -0.94
N PRO A 103 -29.33 -0.61 -1.36
CA PRO A 103 -29.35 -1.84 -0.59
C PRO A 103 -28.88 -1.62 0.86
N ARG A 104 -29.40 -2.44 1.77
CA ARG A 104 -29.02 -2.38 3.19
C ARG A 104 -27.49 -2.49 3.34
N GLY A 105 -26.88 -1.50 3.99
CA GLY A 105 -25.44 -1.45 4.24
C GLY A 105 -24.59 -0.93 3.08
N ALA A 106 -25.21 -0.53 1.95
CA ALA A 106 -24.50 0.08 0.82
C ALA A 106 -24.41 1.62 0.91
N ALA A 107 -25.17 2.25 1.81
CA ALA A 107 -24.98 3.66 2.14
C ALA A 107 -23.76 3.79 3.06
N GLY A 108 -22.71 4.42 2.55
CA GLY A 108 -21.45 4.66 3.25
C GLY A 108 -21.27 6.09 3.75
N VAL A 109 -20.00 6.50 3.91
CA VAL A 109 -19.60 7.79 4.52
C VAL A 109 -20.24 9.00 3.84
N VAL A 110 -20.33 8.98 2.51
CA VAL A 110 -20.91 10.06 1.69
C VAL A 110 -22.38 10.36 2.02
N TYR A 111 -23.07 9.43 2.68
CA TYR A 111 -24.45 9.54 3.13
C TYR A 111 -24.58 9.69 4.65
N SER A 112 -23.50 10.07 5.35
CA SER A 112 -23.44 10.15 6.82
C SER A 112 -23.78 8.83 7.53
N LYS A 113 -23.44 7.71 6.88
CA LYS A 113 -23.50 6.38 7.49
C LYS A 113 -22.08 5.88 7.77
N PRO A 114 -21.90 4.90 8.67
CA PRO A 114 -20.58 4.32 8.92
C PRO A 114 -19.93 3.78 7.64
N ALA A 115 -18.61 3.90 7.53
CA ALA A 115 -17.88 3.35 6.39
C ALA A 115 -18.09 1.84 6.25
N HIS A 116 -18.35 1.40 5.02
CA HIS A 116 -18.36 -0.02 4.67
C HIS A 116 -17.07 -0.41 3.94
N LEU A 117 -16.91 -1.71 3.62
CA LEU A 117 -15.70 -2.24 2.98
C LEU A 117 -15.34 -1.53 1.66
N LEU A 118 -16.34 -1.17 0.86
CA LEU A 118 -16.10 -0.46 -0.39
C LEU A 118 -15.55 0.98 -0.16
N ASP A 119 -16.02 1.72 0.84
CA ASP A 119 -15.44 3.01 1.23
C ASP A 119 -14.00 2.84 1.67
N ALA A 120 -13.74 1.87 2.54
CA ALA A 120 -12.39 1.57 3.02
C ALA A 120 -11.44 1.25 1.85
N ALA A 121 -11.89 0.43 0.88
CA ALA A 121 -11.11 0.13 -0.32
C ALA A 121 -10.84 1.37 -1.17
N PHE A 122 -11.83 2.24 -1.36
CA PHE A 122 -11.66 3.50 -2.09
C PHE A 122 -10.69 4.45 -1.37
N TYR A 123 -10.78 4.58 -0.06
CA TYR A 123 -9.84 5.41 0.71
C TYR A 123 -8.43 4.84 0.68
N VAL A 124 -8.24 3.52 0.77
CA VAL A 124 -6.92 2.91 0.65
C VAL A 124 -6.32 3.20 -0.73
N LYS A 125 -7.11 3.04 -1.80
CA LYS A 125 -6.67 3.37 -3.17
C LYS A 125 -6.28 4.84 -3.30
N ARG A 126 -7.17 5.77 -2.93
CA ARG A 126 -6.91 7.22 -2.99
C ARG A 126 -5.71 7.61 -2.15
N ALA A 127 -5.58 7.03 -0.94
CA ALA A 127 -4.46 7.28 -0.06
C ALA A 127 -3.15 6.80 -0.67
N TRP A 128 -3.13 5.63 -1.31
CA TRP A 128 -1.96 5.08 -1.99
C TRP A 128 -1.53 5.96 -3.17
N ASP A 129 -2.48 6.38 -4.00
CA ASP A 129 -2.22 7.26 -5.16
C ASP A 129 -1.63 8.62 -4.73
N LEU A 130 -1.86 9.04 -3.48
CA LEU A 130 -1.31 10.27 -2.88
C LEU A 130 0.04 10.05 -2.17
N VAL A 131 0.49 8.82 -1.96
CA VAL A 131 1.83 8.55 -1.41
C VAL A 131 2.86 8.86 -2.50
N SER A 132 3.70 9.86 -2.26
CA SER A 132 4.72 10.26 -3.24
C SER A 132 5.88 9.28 -3.28
N ASP A 133 6.52 9.16 -4.44
CA ASP A 133 7.75 8.39 -4.61
C ASP A 133 8.84 8.84 -3.63
N THR A 134 8.94 10.15 -3.37
CA THR A 134 9.85 10.70 -2.34
C THR A 134 9.56 10.13 -0.95
N SER A 135 8.29 9.93 -0.58
CA SER A 135 7.94 9.33 0.71
C SER A 135 8.39 7.87 0.79
N ILE A 136 8.25 7.14 -0.32
CA ILE A 136 8.71 5.75 -0.44
C ILE A 136 10.24 5.71 -0.34
N ILE A 137 10.96 6.48 -1.16
CA ILE A 137 12.42 6.56 -1.17
C ILE A 137 12.98 6.94 0.21
N ASN A 138 12.42 7.96 0.86
CA ASN A 138 12.84 8.36 2.20
C ASN A 138 12.63 7.25 3.25
N SER A 139 11.62 6.40 3.06
CA SER A 139 11.40 5.25 3.93
C SER A 139 12.50 4.19 3.75
N PHE A 140 12.98 3.97 2.52
CA PHE A 140 14.12 3.08 2.27
C PHE A 140 15.43 3.64 2.81
N ILE A 141 15.70 4.94 2.60
CA ILE A 141 16.90 5.61 3.11
C ILE A 141 16.97 5.53 4.64
N LYS A 142 15.86 5.85 5.33
CA LYS A 142 15.80 5.79 6.80
C LYS A 142 16.00 4.38 7.35
N ALA A 143 15.73 3.34 6.55
CA ALA A 143 15.92 1.96 6.95
C ALA A 143 17.35 1.47 6.66
N GLU A 144 18.21 2.36 6.16
CA GLU A 144 19.58 2.04 5.71
C GLU A 144 19.62 1.05 4.54
N LEU A 145 18.54 1.01 3.75
CA LEU A 145 18.38 0.11 2.61
C LEU A 145 18.52 0.83 1.25
N GLY A 146 18.95 2.08 1.24
CA GLY A 146 19.24 2.83 0.02
C GLY A 146 20.04 4.10 0.27
N SER A 147 20.74 4.56 -0.76
CA SER A 147 21.39 5.88 -0.83
C SER A 147 20.62 6.81 -1.78
N LEU A 148 20.70 8.13 -1.55
CA LEU A 148 20.16 9.16 -2.45
C LEU A 148 20.70 9.00 -3.89
N THR A 149 21.94 8.55 -4.04
CA THR A 149 22.59 8.33 -5.35
C THR A 149 22.16 7.03 -6.05
N SER A 150 21.88 5.96 -5.31
CA SER A 150 21.51 4.65 -5.89
C SER A 150 20.04 4.58 -6.33
N LEU A 151 19.15 5.39 -5.74
CA LEU A 151 17.71 5.37 -6.04
C LEU A 151 17.24 6.48 -7.00
N GLN A 152 18.13 7.43 -7.35
CA GLN A 152 17.85 8.51 -8.31
C GLN A 152 18.43 8.27 -9.71
N GLY A 153 18.96 7.08 -10.00
CA GLY A 153 19.45 6.73 -11.32
C GLY A 153 20.82 7.33 -11.63
N SER A 154 21.87 6.78 -11.05
CA SER A 154 23.21 6.83 -11.64
C SER A 154 23.98 5.56 -11.29
N TYR A 155 24.36 4.84 -12.35
CA TYR A 155 25.29 3.72 -12.47
C TYR A 155 26.03 3.27 -11.21
N ASP A 156 25.59 2.15 -10.63
CA ASP A 156 26.49 1.07 -10.19
C ASP A 156 25.75 -0.27 -10.13
N GLU A 157 26.48 -1.37 -10.26
CA GLU A 157 26.00 -2.70 -10.68
C GLU A 157 25.10 -3.43 -9.64
N ASP A 158 24.10 -4.14 -10.20
CA ASP A 158 23.44 -5.36 -9.72
C ASP A 158 22.05 -5.37 -9.03
N VAL A 159 21.49 -4.32 -8.44
CA VAL A 159 20.12 -4.41 -7.87
C VAL A 159 19.38 -3.06 -7.85
N ASP A 160 18.48 -2.82 -8.81
CA ASP A 160 17.91 -1.48 -9.02
C ASP A 160 16.47 -1.30 -8.55
N ALA A 161 15.86 -2.32 -7.94
CA ALA A 161 14.55 -2.17 -7.35
C ALA A 161 14.46 -3.01 -6.08
N MET A 162 14.40 -2.32 -4.94
CA MET A 162 13.90 -2.91 -3.71
C MET A 162 12.39 -2.72 -3.70
N CYS A 163 11.66 -3.80 -3.86
CA CYS A 163 10.23 -3.81 -3.61
C CYS A 163 10.02 -4.55 -2.29
N LEU A 164 9.22 -3.97 -1.40
CA LEU A 164 8.80 -4.65 -0.18
C LEU A 164 7.36 -5.12 -0.36
N MET A 165 7.14 -6.40 -0.07
CA MET A 165 5.78 -6.88 0.17
C MET A 165 5.40 -6.64 1.63
N PHE A 166 4.12 -6.38 1.83
CA PHE A 166 3.40 -6.47 3.08
C PHE A 166 2.80 -7.86 3.27
N CYS A 167 2.99 -8.46 4.43
CA CYS A 167 1.98 -9.30 5.08
C CYS A 167 2.20 -9.28 6.59
#